data_AF-A0AAV2VQR4-F1
#
_entry.id   AF-A0AAV2VQR4-F1
#
_cell.length_a   1.000
_cell.length_b   1.000
_cell.length_c   1.000
_cell.angle_alpha   90.00
_cell.angle_beta   90.00
_cell.angle_gamma   90.00
#
_symmetry.space_group_name_H-M   'P 1'
#
loop_
_entity.id
_entity.type
_entity.pdbx_description
1 polymer ?
#
loop_
_entity_poly.entity_id
_entity_poly.type
_entity_poly.pdbx_seq_one_letter_code
_entity_poly.pdbx_strand_id
1 'polypeptide(L)'
;MKKAAHIVFVLLSAIGFSTFAIFRLNEYLTLETIQLQLDAGFQIIYVDPTFMIDIASLITMPCLFLYVVWNHILGKKESKWIAKGFFSILAISMIIIIPGQIFEHQRQKSLARTQGFVDCPPFTLLSSTHIVEAMVKDPQYCTDDEITTIAKYGYFRELPIVNAYVKETYQGSKQSSVN
;
A
#
# COMPACT_ATOMS: atom_id res chain seq x y z
N MET A 1 32.93 22.34 3.18
CA MET A 1 32.48 21.43 2.09
C MET A 1 31.62 20.27 2.58
N LYS A 2 32.07 19.40 3.51
CA LYS A 2 31.30 18.23 3.97
C LYS A 2 29.89 18.55 4.52
N LYS A 3 29.74 19.62 5.33
CA LYS A 3 28.42 20.04 5.87
C LYS A 3 27.44 20.51 4.79
N ALA A 4 27.92 21.30 3.82
CA ALA A 4 27.09 21.78 2.73
C ALA A 4 26.62 20.63 1.82
N ALA A 5 27.53 19.70 1.49
CA ALA A 5 27.18 18.50 0.73
C ALA A 5 26.12 17.64 1.44
N HIS A 6 26.25 17.46 2.76
CA HIS A 6 25.24 16.74 3.56
C HIS A 6 23.88 17.44 3.53
N ILE A 7 23.84 18.77 3.69
CA ILE A 7 22.57 19.53 3.65
C ILE A 7 21.89 19.37 2.29
N VAL A 8 22.64 19.52 1.20
CA VAL A 8 22.11 19.33 -0.17
C VAL A 8 21.58 17.91 -0.36
N PHE A 9 22.32 16.90 0.09
CA PHE A 9 21.88 15.51 0.01
C PHE A 9 20.57 15.25 0.77
N VAL A 10 20.42 15.79 1.98
CA VAL A 10 19.18 15.64 2.78
C VAL A 10 18.00 16.32 2.10
N LEU A 11 18.18 17.52 1.54
CA LEU A 11 17.11 18.22 0.82
C LEU A 11 16.68 17.48 -0.45
N LEU A 12 17.65 16.99 -1.23
CA LEU A 12 17.36 16.18 -2.41
C LEU A 12 16.66 14.87 -2.05
N SER A 13 17.10 14.20 -0.98
CA SER A 13 16.44 13.00 -0.47
C SER A 13 15.01 13.27 -0.03
N ALA A 14 14.77 14.37 0.70
CA ALA A 14 13.43 14.74 1.13
C ALA A 14 12.49 15.00 -0.06
N ILE A 15 12.96 15.72 -1.09
CA ILE A 15 12.20 15.92 -2.33
C ILE A 15 11.95 14.58 -3.02
N GLY A 16 12.98 13.74 -3.18
CA GLY A 16 12.88 12.45 -3.84
C GLY A 16 11.88 11.52 -3.17
N PHE A 17 11.93 11.40 -1.83
CA PHE A 17 10.96 10.60 -1.07
C PHE A 17 9.54 11.16 -1.14
N SER A 18 9.37 12.49 -1.11
CA SER A 18 8.05 13.10 -1.32
C SER A 18 7.50 12.80 -2.71
N THR A 19 8.31 12.95 -3.77
CA THR A 19 7.87 12.64 -5.14
C THR A 19 7.54 11.16 -5.30
N PHE A 20 8.35 10.27 -4.74
CA PHE A 20 8.10 8.84 -4.75
C PHE A 20 6.79 8.49 -4.02
N ALA A 21 6.54 9.07 -2.85
CA ALA A 21 5.30 8.86 -2.08
C ALA A 21 4.07 9.38 -2.85
N ILE A 22 4.15 10.51 -3.55
CA ILE A 22 3.06 10.98 -4.44
C ILE A 22 2.79 9.96 -5.53
N PHE A 23 3.84 9.47 -6.20
CA PHE A 23 3.71 8.49 -7.28
C PHE A 23 3.05 7.20 -6.79
N ARG A 24 3.53 6.64 -5.67
CA ARG A 24 2.96 5.42 -5.08
C ARG A 24 1.53 5.61 -4.59
N LEU A 25 1.22 6.73 -3.93
CA LEU A 25 -0.14 7.01 -3.51
C LEU A 25 -1.09 7.18 -4.71
N ASN A 26 -0.62 7.78 -5.80
CA ASN A 26 -1.39 7.87 -7.04
C ASN A 26 -1.63 6.49 -7.66
N GLU A 27 -0.61 5.61 -7.69
CA GLU A 27 -0.79 4.23 -8.15
C GLU A 27 -1.82 3.48 -7.28
N TYR A 28 -1.72 3.63 -5.95
CA TYR A 28 -2.69 3.06 -5.03
C TYR A 28 -4.12 3.53 -5.32
N LEU A 29 -4.32 4.84 -5.44
CA LEU A 29 -5.64 5.45 -5.67
C LEU A 29 -6.26 5.09 -7.03
N THR A 30 -5.43 4.75 -8.03
CA THR A 30 -5.89 4.50 -9.40
C THR A 30 -6.00 3.02 -9.75
N LEU A 31 -5.32 2.13 -9.02
CA LEU A 31 -5.24 0.70 -9.36
C LEU A 31 -5.47 -0.24 -8.17
N GLU A 32 -5.04 0.14 -6.96
CA GLU A 32 -4.87 -0.82 -5.85
C GLU A 32 -5.98 -0.73 -4.80
N THR A 33 -6.77 0.36 -4.77
CA THR A 33 -7.83 0.50 -3.74
C THR A 33 -8.82 -0.66 -3.76
N ILE A 34 -9.29 -1.03 -2.57
CA ILE A 34 -10.27 -2.11 -2.45
C ILE A 34 -11.57 -1.78 -3.20
N GLN A 35 -12.01 -0.52 -3.21
CA GLN A 35 -13.21 -0.10 -3.94
C GLN A 35 -13.09 -0.41 -5.43
N LEU A 36 -11.96 -0.08 -6.07
CA LEU A 36 -11.74 -0.36 -7.49
C LEU A 36 -11.78 -1.86 -7.79
N GLN A 37 -11.18 -2.68 -6.92
CA GLN A 37 -11.19 -4.14 -7.09
C GLN A 37 -12.60 -4.73 -6.96
N LEU A 38 -13.39 -4.20 -6.03
CA LEU A 38 -14.78 -4.61 -5.82
C LEU A 38 -15.69 -4.15 -6.97
N ASP A 39 -15.53 -2.92 -7.44
CA ASP A 39 -16.25 -2.36 -8.59
C ASP A 39 -15.91 -3.10 -9.90
N ALA A 40 -14.67 -3.56 -10.05
CA ALA A 40 -14.24 -4.41 -11.16
C ALA A 40 -14.81 -5.85 -11.09
N GLY A 41 -15.48 -6.22 -10.00
CA GLY A 41 -16.12 -7.51 -9.81
C GLY A 41 -15.12 -8.67 -9.70
N PHE A 42 -13.93 -8.42 -9.16
CA PHE A 42 -12.92 -9.46 -9.00
C PHE A 42 -13.35 -10.54 -8.01
N GLN A 43 -12.99 -11.80 -8.31
CA GLN A 43 -13.24 -12.94 -7.43
C GLN A 43 -12.15 -13.14 -6.37
N ILE A 44 -10.98 -12.55 -6.62
CA ILE A 44 -9.82 -12.48 -5.74
C ILE A 44 -9.45 -11.02 -5.60
N ILE A 45 -9.21 -10.57 -4.37
CA ILE A 45 -8.79 -9.20 -4.07
C ILE A 45 -7.56 -9.21 -3.18
N TYR A 46 -6.77 -8.15 -3.29
CA TYR A 46 -5.62 -7.90 -2.45
C TYR A 46 -5.90 -6.78 -1.47
N VAL A 47 -5.49 -7.00 -0.23
CA VAL A 47 -5.58 -6.07 0.89
C VAL A 47 -4.17 -5.55 1.16
N ASP A 48 -3.98 -4.24 1.00
CA ASP A 48 -2.68 -3.59 1.16
C ASP A 48 -2.84 -2.24 1.91
N PRO A 49 -2.41 -2.18 3.19
CA PRO A 49 -2.41 -0.95 3.97
C PRO A 49 -1.12 -0.12 3.79
N THR A 50 -0.19 -0.49 2.89
CA THR A 50 1.12 0.17 2.75
C THR A 50 1.05 1.64 2.39
N PHE A 51 -0.02 2.09 1.73
CA PHE A 51 -0.23 3.51 1.38
C PHE A 51 -0.19 4.45 2.60
N MET A 52 -0.40 3.93 3.82
CA MET A 52 -0.22 4.68 5.07
C MET A 52 1.21 5.16 5.28
N ILE A 53 2.21 4.43 4.78
CA ILE A 53 3.63 4.84 4.76
C ILE A 53 3.82 6.04 3.84
N ASP A 54 3.16 6.03 2.67
CA ASP A 54 3.24 7.12 1.70
C ASP A 54 2.60 8.39 2.27
N ILE A 55 1.44 8.29 2.92
CA ILE A 55 0.80 9.40 3.62
C ILE A 55 1.72 9.97 4.71
N ALA A 56 2.31 9.12 5.54
CA ALA A 56 3.23 9.56 6.59
C ALA A 56 4.49 10.21 6.00
N SER A 57 4.99 9.70 4.88
CA SER A 57 6.15 10.26 4.17
C SER A 57 5.83 11.64 3.58
N LEU A 58 4.61 11.84 3.07
CA LEU A 58 4.15 13.14 2.57
C LEU A 58 3.96 14.20 3.64
N ILE A 59 3.77 13.79 4.90
CA ILE A 59 3.74 14.71 6.04
C ILE A 59 5.17 14.99 6.51
N THR A 60 5.97 13.95 6.74
CA THR A 60 7.28 14.07 7.39
C THR A 60 8.36 14.69 6.51
N MET A 61 8.45 14.30 5.22
CA MET A 61 9.53 14.75 4.35
C MET A 61 9.48 16.24 4.01
N PRO A 62 8.31 16.85 3.71
CA PRO A 62 8.22 18.31 3.55
C PRO A 62 8.53 19.05 4.85
N CYS A 63 8.10 18.53 6.01
CA CYS A 63 8.45 19.13 7.30
C CYS A 63 9.96 19.05 7.59
N LEU A 64 10.63 17.95 7.24
CA LEU A 64 12.08 17.81 7.33
C LEU A 64 12.79 18.80 6.40
N PHE A 65 12.30 18.95 5.17
CA PHE A 65 12.83 19.93 4.21
C PHE A 65 12.76 21.35 4.80
N LEU A 66 11.59 21.77 5.28
CA LEU A 66 11.39 23.08 5.89
C LEU A 66 12.26 23.27 7.14
N TYR A 67 12.39 22.25 7.98
CA TYR A 67 13.26 22.26 9.15
C TYR A 67 14.72 22.51 8.78
N VAL A 68 15.23 21.81 7.78
CA VAL A 68 16.62 21.95 7.30
C VAL A 68 16.84 23.31 6.66
N VAL A 69 15.93 23.78 5.81
CA VAL A 69 16.01 25.12 5.19
C VAL A 69 16.04 26.21 6.27
N TRP A 70 15.17 26.11 7.27
CA TRP A 70 15.07 27.10 8.33
C TRP A 70 16.36 27.21 9.17
N ASN A 71 16.88 26.08 9.64
CA ASN A 71 18.03 26.07 10.55
C ASN A 71 19.38 26.22 9.85
N HIS A 72 19.52 25.71 8.62
CA HIS A 72 20.83 25.64 7.95
C HIS A 72 21.01 26.62 6.79
N ILE A 73 19.94 27.03 6.11
CA ILE A 73 20.04 27.97 4.97
C ILE A 73 19.73 29.40 5.42
N LEU A 74 18.60 29.59 6.11
CA LEU A 74 18.18 30.91 6.57
C LEU A 74 18.97 31.42 7.79
N GLY A 75 19.85 30.58 8.35
CA GLY A 75 20.71 30.93 9.48
C GLY A 75 19.95 31.30 10.76
N LYS A 76 18.66 30.99 10.83
CA LYS A 76 17.86 31.20 12.04
C LYS A 76 18.33 30.16 13.05
N LYS A 77 19.00 30.62 14.12
CA LYS A 77 19.50 29.78 15.23
C LYS A 77 18.45 28.75 15.62
N GLU A 78 18.91 27.53 15.96
CA GLU A 78 18.06 26.40 16.38
C GLU A 78 16.94 26.87 17.31
N SER A 79 15.76 27.05 16.72
CA SER A 79 14.58 27.40 17.49
C SER A 79 14.11 26.11 18.13
N LYS A 80 14.26 26.02 19.46
CA LYS A 80 13.79 24.88 20.25
C LYS A 80 12.32 24.53 19.95
N TRP A 81 11.51 25.52 19.61
CA TRP A 81 10.11 25.33 19.22
C TRP A 81 9.96 24.62 17.87
N ILE A 82 10.77 24.97 16.88
CA ILE A 82 10.71 24.34 15.55
C ILE A 82 11.24 22.91 15.60
N ALA A 83 12.32 22.67 16.35
CA ALA A 83 12.82 21.32 16.59
C ALA A 83 11.77 20.45 17.30
N LYS A 84 11.17 20.96 18.39
CA LYS A 84 10.08 20.25 19.09
C LYS A 84 8.91 19.96 18.16
N GLY A 85 8.46 20.93 17.36
CA GLY A 85 7.38 20.74 16.41
C GLY A 85 7.67 19.65 15.38
N PHE A 86 8.89 19.64 14.82
CA PHE A 86 9.31 18.60 13.89
C PHE A 86 9.33 17.20 14.55
N PHE A 87 9.89 17.08 15.76
CA PHE A 87 9.87 15.80 16.49
C PHE A 87 8.45 15.35 16.85
N SER A 88 7.55 16.27 17.19
CA SER A 88 6.14 15.94 17.39
C SER A 88 5.48 15.40 16.13
N ILE A 89 5.75 16.00 14.96
CA ILE A 89 5.24 15.53 13.66
C ILE A 89 5.79 14.14 13.34
N LEU A 90 7.08 13.89 13.57
CA LEU A 90 7.67 12.56 13.40
C LEU A 90 6.99 11.53 14.31
N ALA A 91 6.77 11.87 15.58
CA ALA A 91 6.10 10.98 16.53
C ALA A 91 4.66 10.65 16.10
N ILE A 92 3.89 11.66 15.67
CA ILE A 92 2.54 11.47 15.13
C ILE A 92 2.57 10.59 13.88
N SER A 93 3.56 10.77 13.01
CA SER A 93 3.68 9.99 11.78
C SER A 93 4.01 8.52 12.06
N MET A 94 4.78 8.22 13.10
CA MET A 94 5.00 6.83 13.55
C MET A 94 3.71 6.18 14.07
N ILE A 95 2.84 6.96 14.72
CA ILE A 95 1.49 6.50 15.10
C ILE A 95 0.62 6.29 13.85
N ILE A 96 0.72 7.12 12.82
CA ILE A 96 -0.01 6.89 11.56
C ILE A 96 0.47 5.60 10.87
N ILE A 97 1.78 5.34 10.87
CA ILE A 97 2.34 4.15 10.21
C ILE A 97 1.91 2.89 10.95
N ILE A 98 2.24 2.73 12.23
CA ILE A 98 2.11 1.43 12.90
C ILE A 98 0.64 1.11 13.22
N PRO A 99 -0.02 1.80 14.17
CA PRO A 99 -1.42 1.49 14.46
C PRO A 99 -2.36 1.86 13.31
N GLY A 100 -2.03 2.87 12.49
CA GLY A 100 -2.85 3.19 11.32
C GLY A 100 -2.86 2.09 10.26
N GLN A 101 -1.72 1.45 9.97
CA GLN A 101 -1.70 0.28 9.07
C GLN A 101 -2.55 -0.87 9.60
N ILE A 102 -2.47 -1.18 10.90
CA ILE A 102 -3.26 -2.24 11.51
C ILE A 102 -4.75 -1.94 11.41
N PHE A 103 -5.15 -0.71 11.73
CA PHE A 103 -6.55 -0.29 11.67
C PHE A 103 -7.09 -0.36 10.24
N GLU A 104 -6.33 0.18 9.28
CA GLU A 104 -6.73 0.23 7.89
C GLU A 104 -6.81 -1.17 7.27
N HIS A 105 -5.87 -2.05 7.62
CA HIS A 105 -5.91 -3.45 7.24
C HIS A 105 -7.22 -4.13 7.69
N GLN A 106 -7.61 -3.94 8.96
CA GLN A 106 -8.86 -4.49 9.49
C GLN A 106 -10.10 -3.87 8.82
N ARG A 107 -10.05 -2.56 8.53
CA ARG A 107 -11.13 -1.86 7.82
C ARG A 107 -11.34 -2.43 6.43
N GLN A 108 -10.27 -2.61 5.67
CA GLN A 108 -10.31 -3.19 4.33
C GLN A 108 -10.83 -4.64 4.35
N LYS A 109 -10.33 -5.47 5.28
CA LYS A 109 -10.87 -6.83 5.48
C LYS A 109 -12.35 -6.85 5.83
N SER A 110 -12.79 -5.93 6.68
CA SER A 110 -14.20 -5.83 7.04
C SER A 110 -15.07 -5.50 5.81
N LEU A 111 -14.62 -4.57 4.96
CA LEU A 111 -15.29 -4.24 3.70
C LEU A 111 -15.33 -5.43 2.71
N ALA A 112 -14.26 -6.21 2.63
CA ALA A 112 -14.23 -7.42 1.84
C ALA A 112 -15.23 -8.47 2.36
N ARG A 113 -15.23 -8.72 3.68
CA ARG A 113 -16.10 -9.72 4.31
C ARG A 113 -17.58 -9.41 4.15
N THR A 114 -17.98 -8.13 4.19
CA THR A 114 -19.38 -7.74 3.94
C THR A 114 -19.83 -8.05 2.50
N GLN A 115 -18.89 -8.23 1.57
CA GLN A 115 -19.16 -8.64 0.20
C GLN A 115 -18.93 -10.14 -0.06
N GLY A 116 -18.80 -10.94 1.00
CA GLY A 116 -18.70 -12.41 0.93
C GLY A 116 -17.29 -12.94 0.67
N PHE A 117 -16.25 -12.11 0.81
CA PHE A 117 -14.87 -12.59 0.71
C PHE A 117 -14.40 -13.22 2.02
N VAL A 118 -13.58 -14.26 1.89
CA VAL A 118 -12.93 -14.96 2.99
C VAL A 118 -11.40 -14.86 2.85
N ASP A 119 -10.72 -14.91 3.98
CA ASP A 119 -9.25 -14.88 4.02
C ASP A 119 -8.69 -16.18 3.43
N CYS A 120 -7.70 -16.10 2.54
CA CYS A 120 -6.91 -17.28 2.19
C CYS A 120 -5.91 -17.62 3.31
N PRO A 121 -5.57 -18.90 3.49
CA PRO A 121 -4.46 -19.28 4.36
C PRO A 121 -3.18 -18.51 3.98
N PRO A 122 -2.34 -18.12 4.94
CA PRO A 122 -1.01 -17.63 4.61
C PRO A 122 -0.27 -18.70 3.78
N PHE A 123 0.53 -18.28 2.80
CA PHE A 123 1.32 -19.13 1.87
C PHE A 123 0.62 -19.74 0.65
N THR A 124 -0.69 -19.56 0.46
CA THR A 124 -1.41 -20.22 -0.66
C THR A 124 -1.61 -19.35 -1.91
N LEU A 125 -1.64 -18.01 -1.79
CA LEU A 125 -1.76 -17.10 -2.94
C LEU A 125 -0.70 -16.01 -3.05
N LEU A 126 0.22 -15.89 -2.11
CA LEU A 126 1.31 -14.91 -2.15
C LEU A 126 2.44 -15.42 -1.25
N SER A 127 3.56 -15.80 -1.86
CA SER A 127 4.73 -16.29 -1.14
C SER A 127 5.80 -15.22 -0.88
N SER A 128 5.71 -14.01 -1.45
CA SER A 128 6.91 -13.14 -1.53
C SER A 128 6.84 -11.77 -0.85
N THR A 129 5.66 -11.23 -0.49
CA THR A 129 5.57 -9.90 0.14
C THR A 129 4.74 -9.95 1.41
N HIS A 130 5.43 -9.80 2.54
CA HIS A 130 4.91 -9.86 3.92
C HIS A 130 3.77 -8.85 4.28
N ILE A 131 3.23 -8.10 3.32
CA ILE A 131 2.36 -6.94 3.57
C ILE A 131 1.07 -6.94 2.74
N VAL A 132 0.94 -7.81 1.72
CA VAL A 132 -0.26 -7.91 0.89
C VAL A 132 -0.95 -9.24 1.18
N GLU A 133 -2.22 -9.18 1.59
CA GLU A 133 -3.01 -10.37 1.89
C GLU A 133 -4.11 -10.56 0.84
N ALA A 134 -4.29 -11.80 0.35
CA ALA A 134 -5.36 -12.12 -0.59
C ALA A 134 -6.64 -12.59 0.12
N MET A 135 -7.77 -12.11 -0.36
CA MET A 135 -9.10 -12.59 0.02
C MET A 135 -9.85 -13.06 -1.23
N VAL A 136 -10.64 -14.13 -1.09
CA VAL A 136 -11.33 -14.78 -2.21
C VAL A 136 -12.81 -14.95 -1.93
N LYS A 137 -13.65 -14.99 -2.97
CA LYS A 137 -15.07 -15.35 -2.83
C LYS A 137 -15.30 -16.84 -2.63
N ASP A 138 -14.42 -17.68 -3.16
CA ASP A 138 -14.51 -19.13 -3.03
C ASP A 138 -13.18 -19.67 -2.48
N PRO A 139 -13.18 -20.38 -1.34
CA PRO A 139 -11.98 -20.98 -0.76
C PRO A 139 -11.18 -21.85 -1.73
N GLN A 140 -11.83 -22.46 -2.74
CA GLN A 140 -11.14 -23.32 -3.70
C GLN A 140 -10.08 -22.55 -4.52
N TYR A 141 -10.25 -21.24 -4.71
CA TYR A 141 -9.28 -20.41 -5.44
C TYR A 141 -7.95 -20.28 -4.70
N CYS A 142 -7.95 -20.46 -3.38
CA CYS A 142 -6.70 -20.42 -2.62
C CYS A 142 -5.80 -21.62 -2.94
N THR A 143 -6.36 -22.74 -3.41
CA THR A 143 -5.62 -24.00 -3.61
C THR A 143 -5.38 -24.34 -5.08
N ASP A 144 -5.75 -23.45 -6.01
CA ASP A 144 -5.51 -23.65 -7.44
C ASP A 144 -4.07 -23.26 -7.79
N ASP A 145 -3.29 -24.24 -8.23
CA ASP A 145 -1.88 -24.09 -8.61
C ASP A 145 -1.66 -23.07 -9.75
N GLU A 146 -2.61 -22.94 -10.68
CA GLU A 146 -2.53 -21.99 -11.79
C GLU A 146 -2.78 -20.57 -11.29
N ILE A 147 -3.76 -20.38 -10.38
CA ILE A 147 -3.97 -19.09 -9.72
C ILE A 147 -2.72 -18.70 -8.94
N THR A 148 -2.14 -19.62 -8.16
CA THR A 148 -0.88 -19.38 -7.43
C THR A 148 0.29 -19.08 -8.37
N THR A 149 0.32 -19.66 -9.56
CA THR A 149 1.35 -19.40 -10.58
C THR A 149 1.21 -18.02 -11.19
N ILE A 150 0.00 -17.60 -11.56
CA ILE A 150 -0.28 -16.26 -12.12
C ILE A 150 -0.06 -15.18 -11.06
N ALA A 151 -0.53 -15.41 -9.83
CA ALA A 151 -0.47 -14.48 -8.70
C ALA A 151 0.83 -14.57 -7.88
N LYS A 152 1.86 -15.25 -8.40
CA LYS A 152 3.07 -15.64 -7.65
C LYS A 152 3.73 -14.46 -6.92
N TYR A 153 3.75 -13.30 -7.55
CA TYR A 153 4.37 -12.09 -7.00
C TYR A 153 3.37 -11.18 -6.28
N GLY A 154 2.06 -11.41 -6.45
CA GLY A 154 1.04 -10.64 -5.77
C GLY A 154 0.90 -9.23 -6.32
N TYR A 155 1.26 -9.00 -7.58
CA TYR A 155 1.15 -7.67 -8.16
C TYR A 155 -0.30 -7.36 -8.49
N PHE A 156 -0.79 -6.17 -8.14
CA PHE A 156 -2.15 -5.73 -8.49
C PHE A 156 -2.45 -5.80 -9.99
N ARG A 157 -1.43 -5.69 -10.83
CA ARG A 157 -1.54 -5.81 -12.30
C ARG A 157 -1.83 -7.24 -12.78
N GLU A 158 -1.59 -8.25 -11.94
CA GLU A 158 -1.89 -9.66 -12.23
C GLU A 158 -3.38 -9.98 -11.93
N LEU A 159 -4.05 -9.23 -11.05
CA LEU A 159 -5.46 -9.46 -10.68
C LEU A 159 -6.43 -9.55 -11.86
N PRO A 160 -6.36 -8.71 -12.92
CA PRO A 160 -7.22 -8.86 -14.08
C PRO A 160 -7.02 -10.20 -14.81
N ILE A 161 -5.79 -10.70 -14.88
CA ILE A 161 -5.44 -11.98 -15.53
C ILE A 161 -5.98 -13.14 -14.71
N VAL A 162 -5.76 -13.09 -13.39
CA VAL A 162 -6.31 -14.07 -12.44
C VAL A 162 -7.83 -14.11 -12.52
N ASN A 163 -8.49 -12.95 -12.56
CA ASN A 163 -9.94 -12.88 -12.66
C ASN A 163 -10.47 -13.41 -14.00
N ALA A 164 -9.73 -13.21 -15.11
CA ALA A 164 -10.08 -13.80 -16.39
C ALA A 164 -10.01 -15.33 -16.35
N TYR A 165 -8.92 -15.89 -15.79
CA TYR A 165 -8.78 -17.33 -15.58
C TYR A 165 -9.89 -17.90 -14.70
N VAL A 166 -10.22 -17.25 -13.57
CA VAL A 166 -11.30 -17.71 -12.69
C VAL A 166 -12.65 -17.71 -13.43
N LYS A 167 -12.92 -16.68 -14.25
CA LYS A 167 -14.14 -16.61 -15.06
C LYS A 167 -14.20 -17.74 -16.08
N GLU A 168 -13.12 -18.02 -16.78
CA GLU A 168 -13.07 -19.08 -17.79
C GLU A 168 -13.24 -20.47 -17.17
N THR A 169 -12.44 -20.79 -16.15
CA THR A 169 -12.34 -22.14 -15.59
C THR A 169 -13.49 -22.48 -14.64
N TYR A 170 -13.89 -21.55 -13.78
CA TYR A 170 -14.86 -21.81 -12.70
C TYR A 170 -16.26 -21.26 -12.96
N GLN A 171 -16.39 -20.24 -13.80
CA GLN A 171 -17.70 -19.62 -14.10
C GLN A 171 -18.20 -19.98 -15.49
N GLY A 172 -17.31 -20.15 -16.48
CA GLY A 172 -17.63 -20.62 -17.83
C GLY A 172 -18.11 -22.07 -17.86
N SER A 173 -17.57 -22.92 -16.97
CA SER A 173 -17.97 -24.34 -16.84
C SER A 173 -19.38 -24.54 -16.27
N LYS A 174 -19.92 -23.58 -15.49
CA LYS A 174 -21.30 -23.65 -14.97
C LYS A 174 -22.38 -23.44 -16.04
N GLN A 175 -22.02 -22.95 -17.22
CA GLN A 175 -22.97 -22.69 -18.30
C GLN A 175 -23.10 -23.88 -19.28
N SER A 176 -22.17 -24.83 -19.26
CA SER A 176 -22.22 -26.05 -20.08
C SER A 176 -22.90 -27.25 -19.41
N SER A 177 -23.21 -27.19 -18.10
CA SER A 177 -23.89 -28.28 -17.38
C SER A 177 -25.41 -28.12 -17.31
N VAL A 178 -25.99 -27.17 -18.06
CA VAL A 178 -27.43 -27.03 -18.26
C VAL A 178 -27.70 -27.22 -19.76
N ASN A 179 -27.65 -28.48 -20.21
CA ASN A 179 -28.31 -28.98 -21.42
C ASN A 179 -28.50 -30.49 -21.29
#